data_AF-A0A962KID0-F1
#
_entry.id   AF-A0A962KID0-F1
#
_cell.length_a   1.000
_cell.length_b   1.000
_cell.length_c   1.000
_cell.angle_alpha   90.00
_cell.angle_beta   90.00
_cell.angle_gamma   90.00
#
_symmetry.space_group_name_H-M   'P 1'
#
loop_
_entity.id
_entity.type
_entity.pdbx_description
1 polymer ?
#
loop_
_entity_poly.entity_id
_entity_poly.type
_entity_poly.pdbx_seq_one_letter_code
_entity_poly.pdbx_strand_id
1 'polypeptide(L)'
;MRFSKLLASCLAGLIGGLSAQATAGNIDPDTPEGYLKLNRKIQCSLEDNKPQVFQWFGRSYARVPGEPDKHLFNLEGMNIRQCVTIEDPERGKGFKLVSREIMLYLDPETGEVLRTFDNPWTGDSNEVIHVDNDPVNSKNFEIGRNGKPQAFELQDINGKYMMRF
;
A
#
# COMPACT_ATOMS: atom_id res chain seq x y z
N MET A 1 53.45 -53.71 32.15
CA MET A 1 52.99 -53.89 30.76
C MET A 1 52.40 -52.59 30.25
N ARG A 2 52.72 -52.24 29.00
CA ARG A 2 52.54 -50.93 28.35
C ARG A 2 51.09 -50.64 27.91
N PHE A 3 50.89 -49.37 27.53
CA PHE A 3 49.85 -48.75 26.68
C PHE A 3 48.58 -48.28 27.39
N SER A 4 47.99 -47.12 27.10
CA SER A 4 48.35 -45.90 26.36
C SER A 4 47.25 -44.87 26.64
N LYS A 5 47.60 -43.58 26.72
CA LYS A 5 46.64 -42.47 26.62
C LYS A 5 46.03 -42.45 25.20
N LEU A 6 44.72 -42.23 25.05
CA LEU A 6 44.08 -41.62 23.87
C LEU A 6 42.63 -41.26 24.25
N LEU A 7 42.39 -39.96 24.47
CA LEU A 7 41.71 -39.01 23.59
C LEU A 7 40.19 -38.97 23.79
N ALA A 8 39.76 -37.91 24.47
CA ALA A 8 38.39 -37.45 24.50
C ALA A 8 37.96 -37.04 23.09
N SER A 9 36.85 -37.59 22.58
CA SER A 9 36.14 -37.01 21.44
C SER A 9 34.85 -36.36 21.94
N CYS A 10 34.86 -35.03 22.01
CA CYS A 10 33.65 -34.22 22.07
C CYS A 10 32.82 -34.49 20.81
N LEU A 11 31.70 -35.20 20.95
CA LEU A 11 30.65 -35.20 19.93
C LEU A 11 29.81 -33.93 20.13
N ALA A 12 30.29 -32.82 19.58
CA ALA A 12 29.48 -31.60 19.47
C ALA A 12 28.38 -31.87 18.44
N GLY A 13 27.15 -32.06 18.92
CA GLY A 13 25.96 -32.12 18.08
C GLY A 13 25.75 -30.78 17.38
N LEU A 14 26.17 -30.70 16.12
CA LEU A 14 25.77 -29.64 15.20
C LEU A 14 24.28 -29.85 14.87
N ILE A 15 23.41 -29.29 15.71
CA ILE A 15 22.04 -28.98 15.31
C ILE A 15 22.18 -27.82 14.32
N GLY A 16 22.36 -28.18 13.04
CA GLY A 16 22.27 -27.25 11.93
C GLY A 16 20.85 -26.71 11.90
N GLY A 17 20.66 -25.53 12.49
CA GLY A 17 19.50 -24.70 12.23
C GLY A 17 19.50 -24.37 10.75
N LEU A 18 18.77 -25.16 9.97
CA LEU A 18 18.29 -24.75 8.65
C LEU A 18 17.37 -23.57 8.90
N SER A 19 17.95 -22.38 8.99
CA SER A 19 17.24 -21.17 8.67
C SER A 19 16.79 -21.33 7.22
N ALA A 20 15.51 -21.71 7.05
CA ALA A 20 14.83 -21.49 5.79
C ALA A 20 14.87 -19.98 5.56
N GLN A 21 15.90 -19.53 4.86
CA GLN A 21 15.86 -18.25 4.18
C GLN A 21 14.66 -18.38 3.25
N ALA A 22 13.55 -17.74 3.62
CA ALA A 22 12.46 -17.50 2.71
C ALA A 22 13.10 -16.75 1.54
N THR A 23 13.39 -17.47 0.46
CA THR A 23 13.67 -16.84 -0.81
C THR A 23 12.43 -15.99 -1.06
N ALA A 24 12.61 -14.68 -1.14
CA ALA A 24 11.57 -13.83 -1.69
C ALA A 24 11.31 -14.38 -3.09
N GLY A 25 10.30 -15.23 -3.22
CA GLY A 25 9.94 -15.81 -4.51
C GLY A 25 9.65 -14.64 -5.42
N ASN A 26 10.41 -14.52 -6.51
CA ASN A 26 10.21 -13.47 -7.49
C ASN A 26 8.73 -13.53 -7.92
N ILE A 27 7.99 -12.45 -7.69
CA ILE A 27 6.63 -12.33 -8.17
C ILE A 27 6.72 -11.92 -9.63
N ASP A 28 6.17 -12.72 -10.54
CA ASP A 28 6.17 -12.45 -11.97
C ASP A 28 5.04 -11.46 -12.33
N PRO A 29 5.33 -10.17 -12.58
CA PRO A 29 4.30 -9.16 -12.84
C PRO A 29 3.52 -9.40 -14.14
N ASP A 30 4.04 -10.22 -15.06
CA ASP A 30 3.46 -10.44 -16.39
C ASP A 30 2.37 -11.53 -16.38
N THR A 31 2.17 -12.19 -15.23
CA THR A 31 1.12 -13.19 -15.03
C THR A 31 -0.09 -12.60 -14.27
N PRO A 32 -1.31 -13.11 -14.49
CA PRO A 32 -2.49 -12.68 -13.73
C PRO A 32 -2.32 -12.87 -12.21
N GLU A 33 -1.74 -14.00 -11.79
CA GLU A 33 -1.47 -14.31 -10.39
C GLU A 33 -0.46 -13.33 -9.79
N GLY A 34 0.65 -13.08 -10.49
CA GLY A 34 1.68 -12.18 -10.00
C GLY A 34 1.24 -10.71 -10.02
N TYR A 35 0.44 -10.28 -11.01
CA TYR A 35 -0.28 -9.02 -10.97
C TYR A 35 -1.12 -8.91 -9.69
N LEU A 36 -1.97 -9.90 -9.40
CA LEU A 36 -2.85 -9.86 -8.23
C LEU A 36 -2.04 -9.79 -6.94
N LYS A 37 -0.97 -10.59 -6.83
CA LYS A 37 -0.10 -10.64 -5.66
C LYS A 37 0.66 -9.34 -5.44
N LEU A 38 1.19 -8.72 -6.51
CA LEU A 38 1.83 -7.41 -6.44
C LEU A 38 0.83 -6.31 -6.08
N ASN A 39 -0.33 -6.28 -6.74
CA ASN A 39 -1.40 -5.33 -6.45
C ASN A 39 -1.81 -5.42 -4.97
N ARG A 40 -2.04 -6.64 -4.47
CA ARG A 40 -2.31 -6.86 -3.04
C ARG A 40 -1.18 -6.33 -2.18
N LYS A 41 0.08 -6.63 -2.49
CA LYS A 41 1.23 -6.20 -1.68
C LYS A 41 1.41 -4.68 -1.64
N ILE A 42 1.06 -3.97 -2.71
CA ILE A 42 1.03 -2.49 -2.76
C ILE A 42 -0.06 -1.96 -1.82
N GLN A 43 -1.20 -2.65 -1.76
CA GLN A 43 -2.37 -2.18 -1.03
C GLN A 43 -2.42 -2.65 0.43
N CYS A 44 -1.82 -3.77 0.81
CA CYS A 44 -1.99 -4.39 2.12
C CYS A 44 -1.00 -5.57 2.32
N SER A 45 -1.17 -6.31 3.41
CA SER A 45 -0.42 -7.54 3.65
C SER A 45 -0.82 -8.66 2.67
N LEU A 46 0.14 -9.52 2.32
CA LEU A 46 -0.14 -10.79 1.64
C LEU A 46 -0.77 -11.83 2.57
N GLU A 47 -0.65 -11.66 3.89
CA GLU A 47 -1.37 -12.43 4.90
C GLU A 47 -2.78 -11.86 5.07
N ASP A 48 -3.77 -12.74 5.15
CA ASP A 48 -5.17 -12.34 5.34
C ASP A 48 -5.38 -11.71 6.72
N ASN A 49 -6.25 -10.70 6.75
CA ASN A 49 -6.68 -10.00 7.96
C ASN A 49 -5.54 -9.40 8.79
N LYS A 50 -4.41 -9.07 8.14
CA LYS A 50 -3.29 -8.38 8.77
C LYS A 50 -3.36 -6.88 8.45
N PRO A 51 -3.69 -6.03 9.43
CA PRO A 51 -3.79 -4.59 9.23
C PRO A 51 -2.46 -3.98 8.83
N GLN A 52 -2.50 -3.01 7.94
CA GLN A 52 -1.38 -2.18 7.53
C GLN A 52 -1.79 -0.71 7.64
N VAL A 53 -0.88 0.11 8.13
CA VAL A 53 -1.08 1.57 8.25
C VAL A 53 -0.40 2.25 7.07
N PHE A 54 -1.13 3.16 6.44
CA PHE A 54 -0.64 4.02 5.37
C PHE A 54 -0.83 5.46 5.80
N GLN A 55 0.17 6.29 5.52
CA GLN A 55 0.14 7.72 5.73
C GLN A 55 0.48 8.39 4.40
N TRP A 56 -0.18 9.51 4.12
CA TRP A 56 0.17 10.39 3.03
C TRP A 56 0.10 11.83 3.51
N PHE A 57 0.87 12.67 2.84
CA PHE A 57 0.85 14.11 3.02
C PHE A 57 0.98 14.76 1.65
N GLY A 58 0.52 15.98 1.53
CA GLY A 58 0.53 16.68 0.25
C GLY A 58 0.10 18.12 0.37
N ARG A 59 -0.08 18.73 -0.80
CA ARG A 59 -0.54 20.11 -0.95
C ARG A 59 -1.64 20.13 -1.98
N SER A 60 -2.74 20.80 -1.66
CA SER A 60 -3.87 21.01 -2.55
C SER A 60 -3.78 22.39 -3.18
N TYR A 61 -3.85 22.42 -4.51
CA TYR A 61 -3.83 23.66 -5.28
C TYR A 61 -5.12 23.80 -6.07
N ALA A 62 -5.65 25.01 -6.10
CA ALA A 62 -6.68 25.37 -7.06
C ALA A 62 -6.04 25.95 -8.32
N ARG A 63 -6.58 25.53 -9.46
CA ARG A 63 -6.23 26.04 -10.78
C ARG A 63 -7.45 26.67 -11.42
N VAL A 64 -7.36 27.96 -11.72
CA VAL A 64 -8.39 28.73 -12.41
C VAL A 64 -7.76 29.34 -13.67
N PRO A 65 -8.36 29.18 -14.87
CA PRO A 65 -7.79 29.75 -16.09
C PRO A 65 -7.57 31.26 -15.99
N GLY A 66 -6.36 31.72 -16.30
CA GLY A 66 -5.99 33.13 -16.21
C GLY A 66 -5.50 33.59 -14.84
N GLU A 67 -5.55 32.73 -13.81
CA GLU A 67 -4.98 32.99 -12.49
C GLU A 67 -3.76 32.10 -12.23
N PRO A 68 -2.79 32.55 -11.42
CA PRO A 68 -1.78 31.65 -10.89
C PRO A 68 -2.41 30.60 -9.98
N ASP A 69 -1.86 29.38 -10.00
CA ASP A 69 -2.29 28.31 -9.09
C ASP A 69 -2.20 28.80 -7.63
N LYS A 70 -3.26 28.58 -6.85
CA LYS A 70 -3.32 28.99 -5.43
C LYS A 70 -3.15 27.77 -4.54
N HIS A 71 -2.18 27.83 -3.63
CA HIS A 71 -2.03 26.82 -2.58
C HIS A 71 -3.15 27.01 -1.56
N LEU A 72 -4.10 26.06 -1.51
CA LEU A 72 -5.25 26.18 -0.64
C LEU A 72 -5.01 25.53 0.72
N PHE A 73 -4.48 24.31 0.73
CA PHE A 73 -4.36 23.51 1.93
C PHE A 73 -3.09 22.66 1.88
N ASN A 74 -2.44 22.50 3.03
CA ASN A 74 -1.64 21.30 3.25
C ASN A 74 -2.60 20.13 3.56
N LEU A 75 -2.18 18.90 3.27
CA LEU A 75 -2.96 17.69 3.50
C LEU A 75 -2.15 16.72 4.35
N GLU A 76 -2.79 16.11 5.33
CA GLU A 76 -2.25 14.96 6.06
C GLU A 76 -3.34 13.93 6.23
N GLY A 77 -3.07 12.69 5.84
CA GLY A 77 -4.04 11.62 5.91
C GLY A 77 -3.43 10.29 6.28
N MET A 78 -4.28 9.41 6.77
CA MET A 78 -3.94 8.05 7.09
C MET A 78 -5.07 7.09 6.74
N ASN A 79 -4.71 5.85 6.45
CA ASN A 79 -5.64 4.76 6.21
C ASN A 79 -5.14 3.51 6.96
N ILE A 80 -6.08 2.80 7.59
CA ILE A 80 -5.83 1.45 8.10
C ILE A 80 -6.57 0.49 7.19
N ARG A 81 -5.82 -0.42 6.58
CA ARG A 81 -6.33 -1.38 5.60
C ARG A 81 -5.87 -2.80 5.86
N GLN A 82 -6.74 -3.75 5.57
CA GLN A 82 -6.41 -5.16 5.52
C GLN A 82 -7.05 -5.79 4.29
N CYS A 83 -6.50 -6.93 3.87
CA CYS A 83 -7.05 -7.71 2.77
C CYS A 83 -7.42 -9.11 3.24
N VAL A 84 -8.43 -9.66 2.58
CA VAL A 84 -8.82 -11.07 2.70
C VAL A 84 -8.88 -11.69 1.31
N THR A 85 -8.42 -12.92 1.18
CA THR A 85 -8.52 -13.68 -0.07
C THR A 85 -9.99 -14.00 -0.36
N ILE A 86 -10.40 -13.84 -1.60
CA ILE A 86 -11.74 -14.19 -2.07
C ILE A 86 -11.63 -14.98 -3.38
N GLU A 87 -12.67 -15.74 -3.70
CA GLU A 87 -12.80 -16.47 -4.97
C GLU A 87 -14.05 -15.97 -5.69
N ASP A 88 -13.99 -15.91 -7.02
CA ASP A 88 -15.11 -15.60 -7.90
C ASP A 88 -15.23 -16.69 -8.97
N PRO A 89 -16.45 -17.24 -9.23
CA PRO A 89 -16.62 -18.35 -10.17
C PRO A 89 -16.15 -18.07 -11.59
N GLU A 90 -16.20 -16.82 -12.03
CA GLU A 90 -15.82 -16.42 -13.40
C GLU A 90 -14.45 -15.75 -13.43
N ARG A 91 -14.11 -15.01 -12.37
CA ARG A 91 -12.92 -14.15 -12.35
C ARG A 91 -11.72 -14.74 -11.62
N GLY A 92 -11.91 -15.91 -11.01
CA GLY A 92 -10.87 -16.65 -10.28
C GLY A 92 -10.54 -16.02 -8.93
N LYS A 93 -9.27 -16.16 -8.54
CA LYS A 93 -8.79 -15.70 -7.25
C LYS A 93 -8.75 -14.18 -7.19
N GLY A 94 -8.99 -13.65 -6.00
CA GLY A 94 -8.96 -12.22 -5.74
C GLY A 94 -8.64 -11.88 -4.30
N PHE A 95 -8.69 -10.58 -4.00
CA PHE A 95 -8.71 -10.08 -2.64
C PHE A 95 -9.77 -8.99 -2.48
N LYS A 96 -10.36 -8.92 -1.30
CA LYS A 96 -11.16 -7.78 -0.85
C LYS A 96 -10.30 -6.93 0.08
N LEU A 97 -10.11 -5.67 -0.28
CA LEU A 97 -9.57 -4.66 0.61
C LEU A 97 -10.69 -4.10 1.46
N VAL A 98 -10.48 -4.07 2.77
CA VAL A 98 -11.34 -3.34 3.71
C VAL A 98 -10.54 -2.29 4.45
N SER A 99 -11.05 -1.06 4.48
CA SER A 99 -10.32 0.05 5.08
C SER A 99 -11.20 1.19 5.56
N ARG A 100 -10.58 2.04 6.37
CA ARG A 100 -11.08 3.35 6.80
C ARG A 100 -9.97 4.37 6.65
N GLU A 101 -10.32 5.61 6.37
CA GLU A 101 -9.36 6.70 6.22
C GLU A 101 -9.83 7.99 6.86
N ILE A 102 -8.85 8.76 7.29
CA ILE A 102 -9.01 10.16 7.65
C ILE A 102 -8.05 11.00 6.80
N MET A 103 -8.46 12.22 6.47
CA MET A 103 -7.57 13.24 5.91
C MET A 103 -7.96 14.60 6.43
N LEU A 104 -7.00 15.29 7.03
CA LEU A 104 -7.13 16.65 7.51
C LEU A 104 -6.71 17.63 6.42
N TYR A 105 -7.51 18.68 6.29
CA TYR A 105 -7.13 19.89 5.57
C TYR A 105 -6.46 20.80 6.57
N LEU A 106 -5.25 21.23 6.25
CA LEU A 106 -4.41 22.02 7.12
C LEU A 106 -4.15 23.38 6.49
N ASP A 107 -3.96 24.38 7.32
CA ASP A 107 -3.57 25.72 6.88
C ASP A 107 -2.26 25.66 6.07
N PRO A 108 -2.21 26.33 4.90
CA PRO A 108 -1.08 26.21 3.98
C PRO A 108 0.21 26.86 4.52
N GLU A 109 0.12 27.80 5.46
CA GLU A 109 1.25 28.55 6.03
C GLU A 109 1.70 27.98 7.38
N THR A 110 0.74 27.70 8.27
CA THR A 110 0.98 27.29 9.67
C THR A 110 0.93 25.78 9.87
N GLY A 111 0.18 25.05 9.03
CA GLY A 111 -0.04 23.61 9.19
C GLY A 111 -1.08 23.23 10.27
N GLU A 112 -1.78 24.21 10.86
CA GLU A 112 -2.83 23.94 11.83
C GLU A 112 -4.07 23.31 11.17
N VAL A 113 -4.84 22.53 11.94
CA VAL A 113 -6.08 21.90 11.44
C VAL A 113 -7.11 22.98 11.13
N LEU A 114 -7.48 23.06 9.86
CA LEU A 114 -8.32 24.14 9.34
C LEU A 114 -9.79 23.90 9.71
N ARG A 115 -10.41 24.86 10.39
CA ARG A 115 -11.84 24.79 10.81
C ARG A 115 -12.76 25.53 9.86
N THR A 116 -12.29 26.65 9.34
CA THR A 116 -13.02 27.52 8.41
C THR A 116 -12.08 27.89 7.27
N PHE A 117 -12.58 27.85 6.05
CA PHE A 117 -11.88 28.25 4.84
C PHE A 117 -12.51 29.52 4.28
N ASP A 118 -11.71 30.57 4.17
CA ASP A 118 -12.11 31.81 3.51
C ASP A 118 -11.94 31.65 2.01
N ASN A 119 -13.05 31.54 1.29
CA ASN A 119 -13.07 31.29 -0.14
C ASN A 119 -12.66 32.57 -0.91
N PRO A 120 -11.50 32.58 -1.59
CA PRO A 120 -10.99 33.79 -2.24
C PRO A 120 -11.78 34.23 -3.47
N TRP A 121 -12.67 33.38 -3.99
CA TRP A 121 -13.48 33.69 -5.17
C TRP A 121 -14.89 34.15 -4.84
N THR A 122 -15.48 33.65 -3.74
CA THR A 122 -16.84 34.07 -3.31
C THR A 122 -16.80 35.10 -2.18
N GLY A 123 -15.72 35.15 -1.40
CA GLY A 123 -15.60 35.96 -0.18
C GLY A 123 -16.29 35.35 1.04
N ASP A 124 -16.87 34.15 0.93
CA ASP A 124 -17.53 33.48 2.03
C ASP A 124 -16.51 32.75 2.93
N SER A 125 -16.81 32.69 4.23
CA SER A 125 -16.12 31.78 5.15
C SER A 125 -16.94 30.50 5.30
N ASN A 126 -16.38 29.37 4.88
CA ASN A 126 -17.05 28.07 4.89
C ASN A 126 -16.46 27.15 5.96
N GLU A 127 -17.30 26.41 6.67
CA GLU A 127 -16.83 25.33 7.55
C GLU A 127 -16.12 24.25 6.72
N VAL A 128 -14.99 23.76 7.24
CA VAL A 128 -14.25 22.67 6.61
C VAL A 128 -14.72 21.32 7.10
N ILE A 129 -15.09 20.48 6.15
CA ILE A 129 -15.37 19.07 6.37
C ILE A 129 -14.12 18.27 5.98
N HIS A 130 -13.47 17.68 6.98
CA HIS A 130 -12.36 16.75 6.77
C HIS A 130 -12.87 15.41 6.21
N VAL A 131 -11.96 14.62 5.63
CA VAL A 131 -12.30 13.26 5.20
C VAL A 131 -12.31 12.35 6.43
N ASP A 132 -13.40 11.61 6.60
CA ASP A 132 -13.56 10.52 7.57
C ASP A 132 -14.38 9.40 6.91
N ASN A 133 -13.76 8.71 5.96
CA ASN A 133 -14.46 7.67 5.20
C ASN A 133 -14.40 6.34 5.96
N ASP A 134 -15.59 5.80 6.26
CA ASP A 134 -15.81 4.44 6.73
C ASP A 134 -17.01 3.80 6.02
N PRO A 135 -16.82 2.88 5.06
CA PRO A 135 -15.55 2.27 4.62
C PRO A 135 -15.07 2.72 3.23
N VAL A 136 -13.77 2.49 2.93
CA VAL A 136 -13.19 2.58 1.58
C VAL A 136 -12.74 1.20 1.13
N ASN A 137 -13.63 0.48 0.45
CA ASN A 137 -13.43 -0.94 0.12
C ASN A 137 -13.33 -1.18 -1.38
N SER A 138 -12.56 -2.18 -1.78
CA SER A 138 -12.48 -2.63 -3.17
C SER A 138 -12.31 -4.15 -3.27
N LYS A 139 -12.61 -4.70 -4.45
CA LYS A 139 -12.34 -6.10 -4.79
C LYS A 139 -11.50 -6.13 -6.07
N ASN A 140 -10.41 -6.89 -6.04
CA ASN A 140 -9.52 -7.09 -7.18
C ASN A 140 -9.39 -8.59 -7.45
N PHE A 141 -9.29 -8.95 -8.72
CA PHE A 141 -9.24 -10.34 -9.19
C PHE A 141 -8.22 -10.46 -10.32
N GLU A 142 -7.78 -11.68 -10.61
CA GLU A 142 -6.87 -11.97 -11.73
C GLU A 142 -7.49 -11.56 -13.07
N ILE A 143 -8.79 -11.79 -13.24
CA ILE A 143 -9.54 -11.46 -14.45
C ILE A 143 -10.38 -10.19 -14.22
N GLY A 144 -10.28 -9.24 -15.16
CA GLY A 144 -11.06 -8.01 -15.19
C GLY A 144 -12.53 -8.25 -15.50
N ARG A 145 -13.38 -7.22 -15.34
CA ARG A 145 -14.81 -7.30 -15.70
C ARG A 145 -15.04 -7.52 -17.21
N ASN A 146 -14.04 -7.28 -18.03
CA ASN A 146 -14.03 -7.51 -19.47
C ASN A 146 -13.65 -8.96 -19.84
N GLY A 147 -13.46 -9.85 -18.87
CA GLY A 147 -13.05 -11.24 -19.09
C GLY A 147 -11.58 -11.41 -19.48
N LYS A 148 -10.77 -10.35 -19.44
CA LYS A 148 -9.33 -10.41 -19.78
C LYS A 148 -8.48 -10.41 -18.51
N PRO A 149 -7.30 -11.04 -18.53
CA PRO A 149 -6.30 -10.87 -17.48
C PRO A 149 -6.01 -9.41 -17.19
N GLN A 150 -5.89 -9.08 -15.91
CA GLN A 150 -5.36 -7.79 -15.49
C GLN A 150 -3.82 -7.82 -15.50
N ALA A 151 -3.22 -6.70 -15.88
CA ALA A 151 -1.78 -6.50 -15.90
C ALA A 151 -1.46 -5.07 -15.50
N PHE A 152 -0.24 -4.84 -14.99
CA PHE A 152 0.27 -3.49 -14.81
C PHE A 152 0.89 -3.02 -16.11
N GLU A 153 0.64 -1.77 -16.49
CA GLU A 153 1.49 -1.09 -17.46
C GLU A 153 2.67 -0.48 -16.70
N LEU A 154 3.81 -1.18 -16.68
CA LEU A 154 5.02 -0.72 -16.01
C LEU A 154 5.96 -0.04 -17.00
N GLN A 155 6.34 1.20 -16.70
CA GLN A 155 7.41 1.89 -17.39
C GLN A 155 8.69 1.85 -16.56
N ASP A 156 9.78 1.34 -17.13
CA ASP A 156 11.11 1.50 -16.55
C ASP A 156 11.60 2.95 -16.75
N ILE A 157 11.97 3.57 -15.64
CA ILE A 157 12.59 4.89 -15.56
C ILE A 157 13.87 4.73 -14.73
N ASN A 158 14.99 4.47 -15.40
CA ASN A 158 16.34 4.34 -14.82
C ASN A 158 16.44 3.24 -13.73
N GLY A 159 15.90 2.06 -13.99
CA GLY A 159 15.91 0.92 -13.05
C GLY A 159 14.85 1.02 -11.95
N LYS A 160 13.88 1.92 -12.10
CA LYS A 160 12.69 2.04 -11.25
C LYS A 160 11.45 1.87 -12.11
N TYR A 161 10.45 1.17 -11.59
CA TYR A 161 9.20 0.97 -12.32
C TYR A 161 8.15 2.00 -11.88
N MET A 162 7.58 2.70 -12.85
CA MET A 162 6.41 3.56 -12.69
C MET A 162 5.18 2.82 -13.22
N MET A 163 4.17 2.65 -12.37
CA MET A 163 2.86 2.18 -12.83
C MET A 163 2.17 3.29 -13.63
N ARG A 164 1.75 2.97 -14.83
CA ARG A 164 0.86 3.80 -15.64
C ARG A 164 -0.58 3.35 -15.36
N PHE A 165 -1.45 4.34 -15.17
CA PHE A 165 -2.88 4.17 -14.90
C PHE A 165 -3.70 4.78 -16.03
#